data_AF-A0A8S4GLL8-F1
#
_entry.id   AF-A0A8S4GLL8-F1
#
_cell.length_a   1.000
_cell.length_b   1.000
_cell.length_c   1.000
_cell.angle_alpha   90.00
_cell.angle_beta   90.00
_cell.angle_gamma   90.00
#
_symmetry.space_group_name_H-M   'P 1'
#
loop_
_entity.id
_entity.type
_entity.pdbx_description
1 polymer ?
#
loop_
_entity_poly.entity_id
_entity_poly.type
_entity_poly.pdbx_seq_one_letter_code
_entity_poly.pdbx_strand_id
1 'polypeptide(L)'
;MMASSLSSRSHLGRLVRNDPLHRGAARLRQRNCRRRPAPRVTAVSTVKEVLGDDLGDPGHWNHSVEWWGTQAGGWGKSQGSVRFDRNSKYGNGIITVTVHEFLGSPKCPPVNVDVLAAACGDPERAAEAAAPEGGAVREWRVLRFGDKTRQSVNLVWRMRAPRASGEGNTIRVPRAPLLIDPRCLAFEYQKTMAAAVLATLGASGRLETATEKKPVTIYCLGLGGGSLPAFLAYWLRSKGVPYSIRGVELDPDVAIAAKDHMGLVDGYCQVDVASAEAVMAAAPSGSADCVVIDCFKADNEVPVALTDPRGAFMLDLSSVLNKTGSLVVNLQCGSAGKKSSPGLPTPVRRAMNARQCPGYERDTPRGQYLSETAEGYAKAIVGRVGRKGSAYTVRANNQYNVAVVASRAWSLPPGVGAAEAELQRLALDAARGSGDAVLFDVGARAWLGYADLLE
;
A
#
# COMPACT_ATOMS: atom_id res chain seq x y z
N MET A 1 -26.51 -35.86 -88.65
CA MET A 1 -25.14 -35.88 -88.09
C MET A 1 -25.15 -36.94 -86.98
N MET A 2 -24.54 -38.11 -87.16
CA MET A 2 -23.08 -38.40 -87.10
C MET A 2 -22.53 -38.29 -85.65
N ALA A 3 -21.89 -39.29 -85.04
CA ALA A 3 -21.75 -40.73 -85.34
C ALA A 3 -21.22 -41.56 -84.12
N SER A 4 -21.42 -42.89 -84.13
CA SER A 4 -20.52 -43.99 -83.64
C SER A 4 -19.60 -43.78 -82.40
N SER A 5 -19.80 -44.48 -81.25
CA SER A 5 -19.16 -45.77 -80.80
C SER A 5 -17.64 -45.72 -80.49
N LEU A 6 -17.01 -46.50 -79.59
CA LEU A 6 -17.20 -47.85 -78.99
C LEU A 6 -16.94 -47.81 -77.45
N SER A 7 -17.17 -48.82 -76.57
CA SER A 7 -17.55 -50.25 -76.63
C SER A 7 -16.43 -51.33 -76.64
N SER A 8 -15.89 -51.73 -75.46
CA SER A 8 -15.27 -53.06 -75.22
C SER A 8 -15.43 -53.56 -73.76
N ARG A 9 -15.24 -54.87 -73.52
CA ARG A 9 -15.36 -55.55 -72.20
C ARG A 9 -14.33 -56.68 -72.05
N SER A 10 -13.83 -56.88 -70.83
CA SER A 10 -13.37 -58.17 -70.26
C SER A 10 -13.65 -58.14 -68.75
N HIS A 11 -14.17 -59.16 -68.05
CA HIS A 11 -13.79 -60.58 -67.95
C HIS A 11 -12.43 -60.80 -67.25
N LEU A 12 -12.28 -61.64 -66.22
CA LEU A 12 -13.27 -62.35 -65.38
C LEU A 12 -12.54 -62.87 -64.11
N GLY A 13 -13.21 -63.04 -62.95
CA GLY A 13 -12.58 -63.75 -61.82
C GLY A 13 -13.28 -63.62 -60.46
N ARG A 14 -13.70 -64.76 -59.88
CA ARG A 14 -14.01 -64.95 -58.45
C ARG A 14 -13.07 -66.03 -57.90
N LEU A 15 -12.67 -65.90 -56.63
CA LEU A 15 -12.64 -66.91 -55.54
C LEU A 15 -11.67 -66.38 -54.45
N VAL A 16 -12.13 -66.08 -53.22
CA VAL A 16 -12.37 -66.95 -52.04
C VAL A 16 -11.22 -66.88 -51.01
N ARG A 17 -11.63 -66.54 -49.78
CA ARG A 17 -11.01 -66.73 -48.44
C ARG A 17 -9.54 -67.20 -48.36
N ASN A 18 -8.73 -66.48 -47.56
CA ASN A 18 -8.36 -66.96 -46.22
C ASN A 18 -7.73 -65.85 -45.34
N ASP A 19 -8.03 -65.94 -44.05
CA ASP A 19 -7.36 -65.27 -42.90
C ASP A 19 -6.63 -66.39 -42.11
N PRO A 20 -5.76 -66.13 -41.11
CA PRO A 20 -5.21 -64.85 -40.65
C PRO A 20 -3.67 -64.89 -40.44
N LEU A 21 -3.15 -63.98 -39.61
CA LEU A 21 -1.84 -64.02 -38.89
C LEU A 21 -0.55 -63.76 -39.70
N HIS A 22 -0.07 -62.50 -39.70
CA HIS A 22 1.12 -62.14 -38.88
C HIS A 22 1.48 -60.64 -38.82
N ARG A 23 1.78 -60.18 -37.59
CA ARG A 23 2.81 -59.19 -37.21
C ARG A 23 2.97 -57.90 -38.06
N GLY A 24 2.03 -56.96 -37.94
CA GLY A 24 2.22 -55.55 -38.33
C GLY A 24 2.50 -54.64 -37.12
N ALA A 25 3.75 -54.22 -36.90
CA ALA A 25 4.12 -53.35 -35.78
C ALA A 25 3.74 -51.88 -36.02
N ALA A 26 2.46 -51.54 -35.78
CA ALA A 26 1.94 -50.18 -35.94
C ALA A 26 2.57 -49.21 -34.93
N ARG A 27 3.52 -48.39 -35.40
CA ARG A 27 4.18 -47.35 -34.59
C ARG A 27 3.16 -46.30 -34.15
N LEU A 28 2.77 -46.31 -32.87
CA LEU A 28 2.08 -45.17 -32.26
C LEU A 28 2.98 -43.94 -32.39
N ARG A 29 2.61 -42.99 -33.27
CA ARG A 29 3.18 -41.65 -33.27
C ARG A 29 2.68 -40.92 -32.03
N GLN A 30 3.41 -41.06 -30.92
CA GLN A 30 3.30 -40.16 -29.78
C GLN A 30 3.41 -38.73 -30.32
N ARG A 31 2.31 -37.97 -30.32
CA ARG A 31 2.36 -36.54 -30.58
C ARG A 31 3.15 -35.93 -29.41
N ASN A 32 4.31 -35.36 -29.72
CA ASN A 32 5.18 -34.69 -28.75
C ASN A 32 4.53 -33.40 -28.23
N CYS A 33 3.49 -33.54 -27.41
CA CYS A 33 3.11 -32.55 -26.43
C CYS A 33 4.27 -32.42 -25.43
N ARG A 34 5.29 -31.63 -25.81
CA ARG A 34 6.35 -31.18 -24.91
C ARG A 34 5.69 -30.43 -23.76
N ARG A 35 5.34 -31.16 -22.69
CA ARG A 35 5.09 -30.55 -21.38
C ARG A 35 6.33 -29.72 -21.08
N ARG A 36 6.20 -28.39 -21.10
CA ARG A 36 7.24 -27.53 -20.52
C ARG A 36 7.48 -28.05 -19.11
N PRO A 37 8.74 -28.31 -18.68
CA PRO A 37 8.97 -28.60 -17.28
C PRO A 37 8.43 -27.42 -16.48
N ALA A 38 7.63 -27.69 -15.45
CA ALA A 38 7.29 -26.65 -14.49
C ALA A 38 8.61 -26.07 -13.95
N PRO A 39 8.75 -24.74 -13.82
CA PRO A 39 10.00 -24.17 -13.32
C PRO A 39 10.26 -24.76 -11.94
N ARG A 40 11.42 -25.40 -11.77
CA ARG A 40 11.89 -25.86 -10.46
C ARG A 40 12.12 -24.60 -9.62
N VAL A 41 11.18 -24.28 -8.75
CA VAL A 41 11.36 -23.25 -7.72
C VAL A 41 12.38 -23.78 -6.72
N THR A 42 13.66 -23.51 -6.99
CA THR A 42 14.73 -23.66 -6.00
C THR A 42 14.44 -22.73 -4.81
N ALA A 43 14.73 -23.22 -3.61
CA ALA A 43 14.25 -22.62 -2.38
C ALA A 43 14.84 -21.24 -2.09
N VAL A 44 13.98 -20.34 -1.61
CA VAL A 44 14.26 -19.23 -0.68
C VAL A 44 15.57 -18.47 -0.94
N SER A 45 15.55 -17.59 -1.94
CA SER A 45 16.21 -16.29 -1.81
C SER A 45 15.53 -15.53 -0.68
N THR A 46 16.25 -15.13 0.36
CA THR A 46 15.64 -14.37 1.48
C THR A 46 15.13 -13.01 0.99
N VAL A 47 14.03 -12.53 1.57
CA VAL A 47 13.36 -11.27 1.21
C VAL A 47 14.35 -10.11 1.00
N LYS A 48 15.40 -10.01 1.82
CA LYS A 48 16.49 -9.04 1.71
C LYS A 48 17.16 -8.94 0.33
N GLU A 49 17.30 -10.04 -0.41
CA GLU A 49 17.97 -10.05 -1.73
C GLU A 49 17.17 -9.37 -2.85
N VAL A 50 15.87 -9.15 -2.66
CA VAL A 50 14.98 -8.49 -3.63
C VAL A 50 14.71 -7.02 -3.25
N LEU A 51 15.21 -6.58 -2.09
CA LEU A 51 14.91 -5.29 -1.49
C LEU A 51 16.11 -4.36 -1.33
N GLY A 52 17.33 -4.84 -1.58
CA GLY A 52 18.55 -4.08 -1.32
C GLY A 52 18.86 -3.96 0.17
N ASP A 53 19.94 -3.25 0.50
CA ASP A 53 20.39 -3.08 1.88
C ASP A 53 19.54 -2.06 2.65
N ASP A 54 19.44 -2.28 3.97
CA ASP A 54 18.68 -1.47 4.95
C ASP A 54 19.17 0.00 5.09
N LEU A 55 20.13 0.39 4.26
CA LEU A 55 20.77 1.70 4.17
C LEU A 55 20.17 2.59 3.07
N GLY A 56 19.28 2.06 2.21
CA GLY A 56 18.66 2.78 1.09
C GLY A 56 17.30 3.42 1.39
N ASP A 57 16.54 2.89 2.35
CA ASP A 57 15.18 3.37 2.68
C ASP A 57 15.25 4.69 3.49
N PRO A 58 14.81 5.84 2.93
CA PRO A 58 14.85 7.12 3.64
C PRO A 58 13.83 7.21 4.78
N GLY A 59 12.89 6.27 4.89
CA GLY A 59 11.98 6.08 6.01
C GLY A 59 12.37 4.92 6.93
N HIS A 60 13.60 4.40 6.85
CA HIS A 60 13.98 3.23 7.64
C HIS A 60 13.92 3.52 9.15
N TRP A 61 13.42 2.56 9.93
CA TRP A 61 13.14 2.75 11.36
C TRP A 61 14.36 3.17 12.19
N ASN A 62 15.59 2.89 11.73
CA ASN A 62 16.82 3.38 12.37
C ASN A 62 16.88 4.92 12.46
N HIS A 63 16.24 5.65 11.53
CA HIS A 63 16.16 7.11 11.57
C HIS A 63 15.17 7.66 12.61
N SER A 64 14.37 6.81 13.27
CA SER A 64 13.38 7.28 14.24
C SER A 64 13.97 8.01 15.46
N VAL A 65 15.25 7.81 15.78
CA VAL A 65 15.96 8.65 16.76
C VAL A 65 16.01 10.14 16.36
N GLU A 66 15.91 10.48 15.08
CA GLU A 66 15.93 11.86 14.60
C GLU A 66 14.57 12.55 14.81
N TRP A 67 13.47 11.82 14.55
CA TRP A 67 12.12 12.39 14.49
C TRP A 67 11.16 11.98 15.61
N TRP A 68 11.44 10.95 16.40
CA TRP A 68 10.50 10.50 17.45
C TRP A 68 10.19 11.59 18.47
N GLY A 69 11.17 12.46 18.71
CA GLY A 69 11.09 13.54 19.69
C GLY A 69 11.40 13.09 21.12
N THR A 70 11.72 14.05 21.99
CA THR A 70 11.81 13.85 23.45
C THR A 70 10.52 14.28 24.20
N GLN A 71 9.46 14.62 23.48
CA GLN A 71 8.14 14.93 24.03
C GLN A 71 7.61 13.77 24.89
N ALA A 72 6.99 14.08 26.03
CA ALA A 72 6.27 13.12 26.88
C ALA A 72 7.05 11.84 27.25
N GLY A 73 8.39 11.91 27.35
CA GLY A 73 9.25 10.74 27.59
C GLY A 73 9.63 9.96 26.31
N GLY A 74 9.51 10.60 25.14
CA GLY A 74 10.01 10.07 23.87
C GLY A 74 11.54 9.91 23.84
N TRP A 75 12.00 9.07 22.91
CA TRP A 75 13.38 8.57 22.85
C TRP A 75 14.20 9.14 21.67
N GLY A 76 13.71 10.21 21.04
CA GLY A 76 14.43 10.92 19.99
C GLY A 76 15.58 11.79 20.50
N LYS A 77 16.28 12.48 19.59
CA LYS A 77 17.45 13.33 19.88
C LYS A 77 17.08 14.72 20.43
N SER A 78 15.89 15.26 20.15
CA SER A 78 15.48 16.61 20.55
C SER A 78 13.96 16.76 20.64
N GLN A 79 13.47 17.86 21.21
CA GLN A 79 12.04 18.24 21.14
C GLN A 79 11.64 18.74 19.73
N GLY A 80 12.61 19.05 18.85
CA GLY A 80 12.35 19.78 17.60
C GLY A 80 11.88 21.22 17.84
N SER A 81 11.46 21.90 16.77
CA SER A 81 10.84 23.25 16.83
C SER A 81 9.40 23.22 16.34
N VAL A 82 8.45 23.74 17.12
CA VAL A 82 7.03 23.84 16.72
C VAL A 82 6.90 24.87 15.60
N ARG A 83 6.13 24.55 14.54
CA ARG A 83 5.83 25.44 13.40
C ARG A 83 4.35 25.57 13.07
N PHE A 84 3.53 24.72 13.67
CA PHE A 84 2.07 24.76 13.63
C PHE A 84 1.57 24.24 14.97
N ASP A 85 0.55 24.90 15.52
CA ASP A 85 -0.13 24.53 16.75
C ASP A 85 -1.59 25.03 16.63
N ARG A 86 -2.57 24.12 16.76
CA ARG A 86 -4.00 24.43 16.72
C ARG A 86 -4.82 23.45 17.56
N ASN A 87 -5.85 23.94 18.23
CA ASN A 87 -6.81 23.10 18.95
C ASN A 87 -7.95 22.62 18.03
N SER A 88 -7.95 21.33 17.71
CA SER A 88 -8.93 20.67 16.84
C SER A 88 -10.36 20.72 17.39
N LYS A 89 -11.32 20.95 16.50
CA LYS A 89 -12.76 20.82 16.79
C LYS A 89 -13.31 19.42 16.51
N TYR A 90 -12.48 18.50 15.99
CA TYR A 90 -12.86 17.18 15.48
C TYR A 90 -12.29 16.03 16.34
N GLY A 91 -11.97 16.31 17.61
CA GLY A 91 -11.53 15.30 18.57
C GLY A 91 -10.05 14.94 18.51
N ASN A 92 -9.24 15.63 17.70
CA ASN A 92 -7.78 15.42 17.67
C ASN A 92 -7.02 16.11 18.81
N GLY A 93 -7.67 16.99 19.57
CA GLY A 93 -7.02 17.80 20.61
C GLY A 93 -6.07 18.83 20.00
N ILE A 94 -4.96 19.12 20.68
CA ILE A 94 -3.94 20.03 20.15
C ILE A 94 -3.16 19.32 19.03
N ILE A 95 -3.35 19.78 17.80
CA ILE A 95 -2.58 19.38 16.63
C ILE A 95 -1.31 20.22 16.59
N THR A 96 -0.15 19.58 16.58
CA THR A 96 1.15 20.27 16.44
C THR A 96 1.96 19.71 15.27
N VAL A 97 2.76 20.55 14.61
CA VAL A 97 3.84 20.10 13.71
C VAL A 97 5.18 20.56 14.28
N THR A 98 6.05 19.61 14.60
CA THR A 98 7.44 19.86 15.00
C THR A 98 8.43 19.55 13.87
N VAL A 99 9.50 20.32 13.83
CA VAL A 99 10.62 20.15 12.88
C VAL A 99 11.83 19.60 13.61
N HIS A 100 12.39 18.51 13.11
CA HIS A 100 13.63 17.92 13.60
C HIS A 100 14.66 17.86 12.46
N GLU A 101 15.94 17.94 12.80
CA GLU A 101 17.04 17.93 11.84
C GLU A 101 17.19 16.54 11.19
N PHE A 102 17.35 16.50 9.86
CA PHE A 102 17.70 15.28 9.15
C PHE A 102 19.22 15.08 9.19
N LEU A 103 19.66 13.95 9.74
CA LEU A 103 21.08 13.66 9.99
C LEU A 103 21.63 12.54 9.08
N GLY A 104 20.89 12.17 8.03
CA GLY A 104 21.27 11.12 7.10
C GLY A 104 22.36 11.52 6.08
N SER A 105 22.98 10.51 5.48
CA SER A 105 24.14 10.64 4.58
C SER A 105 23.82 11.41 3.28
N PRO A 106 24.78 12.19 2.73
CA PRO A 106 24.61 12.92 1.46
C PRO A 106 24.47 12.03 0.22
N LYS A 107 24.45 10.70 0.35
CA LYS A 107 24.19 9.76 -0.76
C LYS A 107 22.70 9.64 -1.17
N CYS A 108 21.77 10.37 -0.54
CA CYS A 108 20.38 10.36 -0.97
C CYS A 108 20.22 10.96 -2.39
N PRO A 109 19.45 10.34 -3.31
CA PRO A 109 19.27 10.89 -4.65
C PRO A 109 18.52 12.22 -4.62
N PRO A 110 18.82 13.16 -5.55
CA PRO A 110 18.28 14.51 -5.57
C PRO A 110 16.75 14.57 -5.66
N VAL A 111 16.19 15.76 -5.46
CA VAL A 111 14.77 16.02 -5.67
C VAL A 111 14.41 15.69 -7.13
N ASN A 112 13.33 14.94 -7.35
CA ASN A 112 12.81 14.75 -8.71
C ASN A 112 12.23 16.09 -9.20
N VAL A 113 12.86 16.65 -10.22
CA VAL A 113 12.54 17.98 -10.76
C VAL A 113 11.14 18.04 -11.34
N ASP A 114 10.67 16.98 -12.02
CA ASP A 114 9.33 16.95 -12.64
C ASP A 114 8.21 17.03 -11.59
N VAL A 115 8.40 16.31 -10.47
CA VAL A 115 7.46 16.33 -9.35
C VAL A 115 7.51 17.68 -8.61
N LEU A 116 8.71 18.28 -8.50
CA LEU A 116 8.85 19.63 -7.93
C LEU A 116 8.27 20.71 -8.87
N ALA A 117 8.35 20.54 -10.19
CA ALA A 117 7.76 21.42 -11.18
C ALA A 117 6.22 21.35 -11.14
N ALA A 118 5.67 20.14 -11.10
CA ALA A 118 4.24 19.91 -10.88
C ALA A 118 3.74 20.41 -9.52
N ALA A 119 4.61 20.44 -8.50
CA ALA A 119 4.31 20.99 -7.18
C ALA A 119 4.35 22.53 -7.12
N CYS A 120 5.32 23.15 -7.81
CA CYS A 120 5.50 24.61 -7.82
C CYS A 120 4.64 25.33 -8.88
N GLY A 121 4.13 24.61 -9.88
CA GLY A 121 3.53 25.19 -11.08
C GLY A 121 4.55 25.85 -12.01
N ASP A 122 5.84 25.60 -11.79
CA ASP A 122 6.97 26.38 -12.28
C ASP A 122 8.19 25.47 -12.47
N PRO A 123 8.52 25.06 -13.71
CA PRO A 123 9.65 24.17 -13.98
C PRO A 123 11.03 24.80 -13.78
N GLU A 124 11.18 26.10 -14.01
CA GLU A 124 12.48 26.78 -13.89
C GLU A 124 12.88 26.91 -12.42
N ARG A 125 11.94 27.33 -11.57
CA ARG A 125 12.11 27.40 -10.12
C ARG A 125 12.28 26.03 -9.46
N ALA A 126 11.70 24.98 -10.06
CA ALA A 126 11.96 23.60 -9.66
C ALA A 126 13.39 23.16 -10.00
N ALA A 127 13.88 23.49 -11.20
CA ALA A 127 15.26 23.20 -11.59
C ALA A 127 16.28 23.97 -10.73
N GLU A 128 16.06 25.26 -10.47
CA GLU A 128 16.91 26.09 -9.60
C GLU A 128 17.04 25.49 -8.20
N ALA A 129 15.91 25.14 -7.58
CA ALA A 129 15.91 24.70 -6.19
C ALA A 129 16.27 23.21 -5.99
N ALA A 130 16.26 22.41 -7.06
CA ALA A 130 16.85 21.07 -7.09
C ALA A 130 18.37 21.07 -7.37
N ALA A 131 18.95 22.20 -7.79
CA ALA A 131 20.38 22.32 -8.05
C ALA A 131 21.22 22.20 -6.75
N PRO A 132 22.44 21.63 -6.80
CA PRO A 132 23.28 21.45 -5.61
C PRO A 132 23.56 22.74 -4.82
N GLU A 133 23.63 23.88 -5.50
CA GLU A 133 23.89 25.20 -4.89
C GLU A 133 22.61 25.92 -4.42
N GLY A 134 21.43 25.50 -4.91
CA GLY A 134 20.12 26.06 -4.56
C GLY A 134 19.77 25.92 -3.07
N GLY A 135 20.44 24.99 -2.38
CA GLY A 135 20.51 24.96 -0.91
C GLY A 135 19.20 24.59 -0.22
N ALA A 136 18.37 23.77 -0.88
CA ALA A 136 17.25 23.09 -0.23
C ALA A 136 17.77 22.21 0.93
N VAL A 137 17.09 22.27 2.07
CA VAL A 137 17.45 21.55 3.30
C VAL A 137 16.42 20.45 3.55
N ARG A 138 16.88 19.24 3.85
CA ARG A 138 16.00 18.16 4.31
C ARG A 138 15.75 18.29 5.81
N GLU A 139 14.52 18.10 6.22
CA GLU A 139 14.12 18.14 7.63
C GLU A 139 12.92 17.23 7.89
N TRP A 140 12.87 16.65 9.08
CA TRP A 140 11.75 15.82 9.51
C TRP A 140 10.61 16.71 9.99
N ARG A 141 9.40 16.48 9.46
CA ARG A 141 8.16 17.12 9.91
C ARG A 141 7.30 16.07 10.62
N VAL A 142 6.90 16.38 11.84
CA VAL A 142 6.21 15.45 12.74
C VAL A 142 4.91 16.07 13.21
N LEU A 143 3.82 15.64 12.61
CA LEU A 143 2.45 15.97 12.98
C LEU A 143 2.03 15.12 14.17
N ARG A 144 1.44 15.71 15.21
CA ARG A 144 0.98 15.03 16.44
C ARG A 144 -0.46 15.41 16.76
N PHE A 145 -1.25 14.48 17.31
CA PHE A 145 -2.67 14.67 17.62
C PHE A 145 -2.92 14.52 19.13
N GLY A 146 -2.71 15.61 19.87
CA GLY A 146 -2.70 15.65 21.33
C GLY A 146 -1.44 15.03 21.95
N ASP A 147 -1.43 14.92 23.27
CA ASP A 147 -0.24 14.63 24.09
C ASP A 147 0.37 13.23 23.90
N LYS A 148 -0.27 12.33 23.12
CA LYS A 148 0.00 10.88 23.16
C LYS A 148 -0.03 10.22 21.78
N THR A 149 1.13 9.70 21.38
CA THR A 149 1.38 8.57 20.46
C THR A 149 0.84 8.58 19.03
N ARG A 150 -0.32 9.19 18.74
CA ARG A 150 -0.81 9.37 17.36
C ARG A 150 0.03 10.47 16.71
N GLN A 151 0.70 10.12 15.61
CA GLN A 151 1.57 11.03 14.88
C GLN A 151 1.71 10.59 13.40
N SER A 152 1.94 11.54 12.51
CA SER A 152 2.40 11.30 11.13
C SER A 152 3.76 11.95 10.95
N VAL A 153 4.63 11.31 10.16
CA VAL A 153 6.02 11.74 10.00
C VAL A 153 6.36 11.76 8.51
N ASN A 154 6.78 12.93 8.05
CA ASN A 154 7.24 13.17 6.69
C ASN A 154 8.70 13.61 6.74
N LEU A 155 9.53 13.10 5.85
CA LEU A 155 10.77 13.78 5.48
C LEU A 155 10.42 14.80 4.40
N VAL A 156 10.81 16.07 4.56
CA VAL A 156 10.50 17.12 3.59
C VAL A 156 11.77 17.81 3.11
N TRP A 157 11.72 18.29 1.87
CA TRP A 157 12.64 19.26 1.32
C TRP A 157 12.05 20.66 1.56
N ARG A 158 12.70 21.45 2.41
CA ARG A 158 12.42 22.89 2.54
C ARG A 158 13.41 23.64 1.65
N MET A 159 12.89 24.26 0.60
CA MET A 159 13.71 25.02 -0.34
C MET A 159 14.15 26.35 0.28
N ARG A 160 15.08 27.08 -0.35
CA ARG A 160 15.35 28.47 0.05
C ARG A 160 14.20 29.36 -0.45
N ALA A 161 13.93 30.44 0.29
CA ALA A 161 13.17 31.56 -0.27
C ALA A 161 14.05 32.24 -1.33
N PRO A 162 13.49 32.72 -2.46
CA PRO A 162 14.25 33.54 -3.41
C PRO A 162 14.90 34.73 -2.69
N ARG A 163 16.12 35.10 -3.10
CA ARG A 163 16.69 36.39 -2.68
C ARG A 163 15.79 37.49 -3.23
N ALA A 164 15.36 38.42 -2.38
CA ALA A 164 14.64 39.61 -2.83
C ALA A 164 15.57 40.46 -3.69
N SER A 165 15.29 40.50 -4.99
CA SER A 165 15.98 41.36 -5.96
C SER A 165 15.31 42.74 -6.00
N GLY A 166 16.06 43.77 -5.62
CA GLY A 166 15.60 45.16 -5.60
C GLY A 166 15.29 45.69 -4.21
N GLU A 167 15.79 46.89 -3.94
CA GLU A 167 15.44 47.68 -2.76
C GLU A 167 14.04 48.32 -2.92
N GLY A 168 13.42 48.74 -1.82
CA GLY A 168 12.36 49.76 -1.90
C GLY A 168 10.92 49.29 -2.11
N ASN A 169 10.53 48.07 -1.72
CA ASN A 169 9.13 47.81 -1.34
C ASN A 169 8.93 46.58 -0.44
N THR A 170 7.90 46.60 0.41
CA THR A 170 7.55 45.47 1.29
C THR A 170 6.80 44.37 0.54
N ILE A 171 7.46 43.76 -0.44
CA ILE A 171 6.98 42.57 -1.12
C ILE A 171 6.88 41.44 -0.07
N ARG A 172 5.71 40.82 0.05
CA ARG A 172 5.52 39.62 0.87
C ARG A 172 6.39 38.50 0.29
N VAL A 173 7.56 38.26 0.88
CA VAL A 173 8.42 37.11 0.52
C VAL A 173 7.57 35.84 0.60
N PRO A 174 7.38 35.09 -0.50
CA PRO A 174 6.60 33.87 -0.46
C PRO A 174 7.20 32.91 0.56
N ARG A 175 6.35 32.16 1.29
CA ARG A 175 6.84 31.05 2.12
C ARG A 175 7.69 30.14 1.21
N ALA A 176 8.92 29.83 1.65
CA ALA A 176 9.79 28.96 0.89
C ALA A 176 9.10 27.60 0.69
N PRO A 177 9.07 27.04 -0.54
CA PRO A 177 8.33 25.81 -0.79
C PRO A 177 8.77 24.65 0.13
N LEU A 178 7.79 23.88 0.58
CA LEU A 178 7.98 22.57 1.19
C LEU A 178 7.46 21.52 0.23
N LEU A 179 8.24 20.47 0.01
CA LEU A 179 7.81 19.27 -0.71
C LEU A 179 8.15 18.03 0.12
N ILE A 180 7.18 17.17 0.36
CA ILE A 180 7.42 15.84 0.94
C ILE A 180 8.39 15.04 0.06
N ASP A 181 9.33 14.30 0.65
CA ASP A 181 10.04 13.25 -0.06
C ASP A 181 9.14 12.00 -0.10
N PRO A 182 8.49 11.69 -1.23
CA PRO A 182 7.41 10.70 -1.27
C PRO A 182 7.94 9.27 -1.12
N ARG A 183 9.26 9.07 -1.20
CA ARG A 183 9.93 7.78 -0.94
C ARG A 183 9.92 7.44 0.55
N CYS A 184 9.75 8.42 1.43
CA CYS A 184 9.85 8.26 2.87
C CYS A 184 8.50 7.90 3.52
N LEU A 185 8.28 6.60 3.73
CA LEU A 185 7.28 6.11 4.69
C LEU A 185 7.98 5.86 6.02
N ALA A 186 7.88 6.79 6.97
CA ALA A 186 8.56 6.65 8.27
C ALA A 186 7.92 5.60 9.20
N PHE A 187 6.72 5.10 8.89
CA PHE A 187 6.01 4.09 9.67
C PHE A 187 5.88 2.75 8.92
N GLU A 188 6.28 1.68 9.61
CA GLU A 188 6.19 0.30 9.14
C GLU A 188 4.74 -0.13 8.84
N TYR A 189 3.73 0.43 9.52
CA TYR A 189 2.33 0.18 9.14
C TYR A 189 1.98 0.80 7.77
N GLN A 190 2.50 1.99 7.45
CA GLN A 190 2.30 2.62 6.14
C GLN A 190 3.04 1.85 5.05
N LYS A 191 4.25 1.36 5.32
CA LYS A 191 4.99 0.45 4.44
C LYS A 191 4.18 -0.82 4.14
N THR A 192 3.61 -1.42 5.18
CA THR A 192 2.75 -2.62 5.08
C THR A 192 1.50 -2.35 4.25
N MET A 193 0.83 -1.21 4.46
CA MET A 193 -0.36 -0.83 3.70
C MET A 193 -0.03 -0.51 2.24
N ALA A 194 1.05 0.22 1.97
CA ALA A 194 1.50 0.50 0.60
C ALA A 194 1.85 -0.79 -0.15
N ALA A 195 2.58 -1.72 0.49
CA ALA A 195 2.86 -3.03 -0.08
C ALA A 195 1.58 -3.83 -0.38
N ALA A 196 0.60 -3.82 0.55
CA ALA A 196 -0.70 -4.46 0.33
C ALA A 196 -1.46 -3.85 -0.86
N VAL A 197 -1.58 -2.52 -0.93
CA VAL A 197 -2.25 -1.81 -2.05
C VAL A 197 -1.58 -2.13 -3.39
N LEU A 198 -0.26 -2.07 -3.47
CA LEU A 198 0.45 -2.33 -4.72
C LEU A 198 0.34 -3.81 -5.13
N ALA A 199 0.42 -4.74 -4.17
CA ALA A 199 0.18 -6.16 -4.43
C ALA A 199 -1.27 -6.44 -4.88
N THR A 200 -2.28 -5.76 -4.33
CA THR A 200 -3.68 -5.96 -4.74
C THR A 200 -3.95 -5.42 -6.15
N LEU A 201 -3.35 -4.29 -6.50
CA LEU A 201 -3.43 -3.71 -7.84
C LEU A 201 -2.72 -4.57 -8.89
N GLY A 202 -1.52 -5.08 -8.59
CA GLY A 202 -0.80 -6.01 -9.47
C GLY A 202 -1.51 -7.35 -9.64
N ALA A 203 -1.97 -7.96 -8.55
CA ALA A 203 -2.69 -9.24 -8.59
C ALA A 203 -4.09 -9.16 -9.25
N SER A 204 -4.63 -7.95 -9.43
CA SER A 204 -5.85 -7.70 -10.22
C SER A 204 -5.58 -7.36 -11.70
N GLY A 205 -4.32 -7.33 -12.13
CA GLY A 205 -3.91 -6.90 -13.48
C GLY A 205 -4.18 -5.42 -13.75
N ARG A 206 -4.30 -4.61 -12.70
CA ARG A 206 -4.85 -3.26 -12.78
C ARG A 206 -3.81 -2.19 -13.09
N LEU A 207 -2.54 -2.46 -12.76
CA LEU A 207 -1.39 -1.62 -13.08
C LEU A 207 -1.11 -1.64 -14.59
N GLU A 208 -1.21 -2.82 -15.18
CA GLU A 208 -0.95 -3.11 -16.60
C GLU A 208 -2.09 -2.64 -17.52
N THR A 209 -3.31 -2.50 -16.99
CA THR A 209 -4.51 -2.09 -17.73
C THR A 209 -4.90 -0.62 -17.51
N ALA A 210 -4.03 0.17 -16.86
CA ALA A 210 -4.25 1.60 -16.65
C ALA A 210 -4.04 2.42 -17.92
N THR A 211 -4.84 3.48 -18.06
CA THR A 211 -4.75 4.46 -19.16
C THR A 211 -5.19 5.82 -18.64
N GLU A 212 -4.84 6.92 -19.32
CA GLU A 212 -5.31 8.27 -18.94
C GLU A 212 -6.85 8.40 -18.87
N LYS A 213 -7.57 7.62 -19.68
CA LYS A 213 -9.05 7.57 -19.67
C LYS A 213 -9.63 6.68 -18.56
N LYS A 214 -8.79 5.89 -17.89
CA LYS A 214 -9.16 5.01 -16.78
C LYS A 214 -7.98 4.83 -15.79
N PRO A 215 -7.58 5.90 -15.10
CA PRO A 215 -6.46 5.88 -14.17
C PRO A 215 -6.76 4.98 -12.97
N VAL A 216 -5.71 4.44 -12.34
CA VAL A 216 -5.82 3.68 -11.08
C VAL A 216 -6.41 4.59 -10.00
N THR A 217 -7.61 4.26 -9.52
CA THR A 217 -8.37 5.14 -8.61
C THR A 217 -8.30 4.64 -7.17
N ILE A 218 -7.71 5.43 -6.28
CA ILE A 218 -7.48 5.08 -4.86
C ILE A 218 -8.07 6.16 -3.95
N TYR A 219 -8.88 5.75 -2.97
CA TYR A 219 -9.30 6.62 -1.85
C TYR A 219 -8.48 6.28 -0.60
N CYS A 220 -7.76 7.25 -0.06
CA CYS A 220 -7.08 7.16 1.24
C CYS A 220 -7.92 7.91 2.27
N LEU A 221 -8.64 7.15 3.12
CA LEU A 221 -9.52 7.67 4.15
C LEU A 221 -8.74 7.82 5.46
N GLY A 222 -8.64 9.06 5.96
CA GLY A 222 -7.62 9.48 6.91
C GLY A 222 -6.36 9.92 6.16
N LEU A 223 -6.02 11.21 6.25
CA LEU A 223 -4.86 11.79 5.54
C LEU A 223 -3.64 11.85 6.46
N GLY A 224 -3.84 12.33 7.69
CA GLY A 224 -2.75 12.65 8.61
C GLY A 224 -1.73 13.59 7.95
N GLY A 225 -0.46 13.16 7.89
CA GLY A 225 0.62 13.90 7.22
C GLY A 225 0.68 13.75 5.69
N GLY A 226 -0.11 12.87 5.08
CA GLY A 226 -0.13 12.65 3.62
C GLY A 226 0.98 11.76 3.05
N SER A 227 1.82 11.14 3.88
CA SER A 227 2.93 10.27 3.45
C SER A 227 2.49 9.07 2.60
N LEU A 228 1.45 8.35 3.03
CA LEU A 228 0.93 7.17 2.32
C LEU A 228 0.40 7.48 0.91
N PRO A 229 -0.52 8.44 0.69
CA PRO A 229 -0.94 8.78 -0.66
C PRO A 229 0.19 9.37 -1.52
N ALA A 230 1.13 10.13 -0.94
CA ALA A 230 2.30 10.63 -1.67
C ALA A 230 3.23 9.52 -2.17
N PHE A 231 3.47 8.47 -1.36
CA PHE A 231 4.24 7.29 -1.77
C PHE A 231 3.55 6.52 -2.91
N LEU A 232 2.24 6.28 -2.79
CA LEU A 232 1.47 5.60 -3.84
C LEU A 232 1.50 6.40 -5.16
N ALA A 233 1.34 7.72 -5.09
CA ALA A 233 1.43 8.64 -6.22
C ALA A 233 2.82 8.63 -6.89
N TYR A 234 3.89 8.60 -6.10
CA TYR A 234 5.26 8.50 -6.59
C TYR A 234 5.54 7.13 -7.26
N TRP A 235 5.12 6.03 -6.65
CA TRP A 235 5.34 4.69 -7.18
C TRP A 235 4.58 4.48 -8.50
N LEU A 236 3.32 4.90 -8.59
CA LEU A 236 2.55 4.80 -9.83
C LEU A 236 3.14 5.70 -10.93
N ARG A 237 3.60 6.92 -10.57
CA ARG A 237 4.33 7.81 -11.49
C ARG A 237 5.62 7.17 -12.02
N SER A 238 6.45 6.55 -11.17
CA SER A 238 7.72 5.93 -11.60
C SER A 238 7.53 4.67 -12.45
N LYS A 239 6.34 4.05 -12.43
CA LYS A 239 5.95 2.99 -13.38
C LYS A 239 5.24 3.48 -14.64
N GLY A 240 5.03 4.79 -14.79
CA GLY A 240 4.24 5.35 -15.89
C GLY A 240 2.76 4.94 -15.86
N VAL A 241 2.23 4.57 -14.69
CA VAL A 241 0.86 4.10 -14.48
C VAL A 241 -0.03 5.32 -14.14
N PRO A 242 -1.02 5.70 -14.98
CA PRO A 242 -1.88 6.84 -14.70
C PRO A 242 -2.75 6.58 -13.47
N TYR A 243 -2.92 7.58 -12.59
CA TYR A 243 -3.61 7.43 -11.31
C TYR A 243 -4.49 8.64 -10.93
N SER A 244 -5.45 8.39 -10.04
CA SER A 244 -6.24 9.38 -9.33
C SER A 244 -6.27 8.96 -7.86
N ILE A 245 -5.64 9.74 -6.99
CA ILE A 245 -5.57 9.44 -5.55
C ILE A 245 -6.25 10.59 -4.80
N ARG A 246 -7.26 10.24 -4.01
CA ARG A 246 -8.02 11.18 -3.17
C ARG A 246 -7.73 10.91 -1.70
N GLY A 247 -7.32 11.94 -0.97
CA GLY A 247 -6.98 11.89 0.45
C GLY A 247 -8.06 12.57 1.27
N VAL A 248 -8.87 11.79 1.98
CA VAL A 248 -10.03 12.28 2.72
C VAL A 248 -9.66 12.53 4.17
N GLU A 249 -9.83 13.77 4.63
CA GLU A 249 -9.53 14.18 6.00
C GLU A 249 -10.76 14.83 6.63
N LEU A 250 -11.12 14.40 7.84
CA LEU A 250 -12.26 14.95 8.58
C LEU A 250 -11.94 16.33 9.16
N ASP A 251 -10.67 16.55 9.52
CA ASP A 251 -10.24 17.71 10.29
C ASP A 251 -9.52 18.75 9.40
N PRO A 252 -10.09 19.95 9.18
CA PRO A 252 -9.49 20.98 8.32
C PRO A 252 -8.13 21.45 8.84
N ASP A 253 -7.88 21.44 10.16
CA ASP A 253 -6.59 21.83 10.71
C ASP A 253 -5.50 20.76 10.46
N VAL A 254 -5.89 19.49 10.29
CA VAL A 254 -5.02 18.40 9.83
C VAL A 254 -4.71 18.55 8.34
N ALA A 255 -5.72 18.83 7.50
CA ALA A 255 -5.52 19.06 6.08
C ALA A 255 -4.62 20.29 5.80
N ILE A 256 -4.78 21.37 6.58
CA ILE A 256 -3.88 22.53 6.56
C ILE A 256 -2.47 22.13 6.98
N ALA A 257 -2.31 21.37 8.08
CA ALA A 257 -1.00 20.91 8.51
C ALA A 257 -0.31 20.04 7.44
N ALA A 258 -1.04 19.14 6.79
CA ALA A 258 -0.53 18.28 5.72
C ALA A 258 0.05 19.09 4.55
N LYS A 259 -0.69 20.08 4.04
CA LYS A 259 -0.24 20.93 2.93
C LYS A 259 0.83 21.94 3.37
N ASP A 260 0.48 22.88 4.25
CA ASP A 260 1.33 24.04 4.59
C ASP A 260 2.59 23.67 5.39
N HIS A 261 2.56 22.59 6.17
CA HIS A 261 3.58 22.30 7.19
C HIS A 261 4.24 20.91 7.07
N MET A 262 3.65 19.98 6.31
CA MET A 262 4.19 18.64 6.06
C MET A 262 4.56 18.40 4.57
N GLY A 263 4.34 19.38 3.69
CA GLY A 263 4.81 19.37 2.30
C GLY A 263 3.98 18.54 1.32
N LEU A 264 2.73 18.19 1.66
CA LEU A 264 1.82 17.54 0.72
C LEU A 264 1.34 18.54 -0.34
N VAL A 265 1.31 18.10 -1.60
CA VAL A 265 0.85 18.91 -2.74
C VAL A 265 -0.14 18.14 -3.61
N ASP A 266 -1.05 18.86 -4.26
CA ASP A 266 -2.12 18.26 -5.07
C ASP A 266 -1.59 17.45 -6.27
N GLY A 267 -0.35 17.72 -6.71
CA GLY A 267 0.40 16.92 -7.70
C GLY A 267 0.80 15.49 -7.25
N TYR A 268 0.46 15.10 -6.02
CA TYR A 268 0.42 13.70 -5.57
C TYR A 268 -1.01 13.20 -5.35
N CYS A 269 -1.85 14.01 -4.70
CA CYS A 269 -3.09 13.56 -4.10
C CYS A 269 -4.05 14.75 -3.94
N GLN A 270 -5.27 14.64 -4.48
CA GLN A 270 -6.32 15.61 -4.23
C GLN A 270 -6.84 15.44 -2.80
N VAL A 271 -6.73 16.48 -1.97
CA VAL A 271 -7.24 16.45 -0.59
C VAL A 271 -8.70 16.89 -0.53
N ASP A 272 -9.55 16.03 0.04
CA ASP A 272 -10.95 16.30 0.33
C ASP A 272 -11.15 16.50 1.84
N VAL A 273 -11.64 17.66 2.27
CA VAL A 273 -11.96 17.91 3.69
C VAL A 273 -13.41 17.49 3.96
N ALA A 274 -13.61 16.25 4.37
CA ALA A 274 -14.92 15.61 4.54
C ALA A 274 -14.84 14.36 5.45
N SER A 275 -15.97 13.91 5.97
CA SER A 275 -16.08 12.59 6.59
C SER A 275 -15.93 11.47 5.53
N ALA A 276 -15.32 10.36 5.93
CA ALA A 276 -15.16 9.17 5.08
C ALA A 276 -16.52 8.63 4.59
N GLU A 277 -17.54 8.71 5.47
CA GLU A 277 -18.93 8.37 5.20
C GLU A 277 -19.52 9.19 4.05
N ALA A 278 -19.36 10.52 4.08
CA ALA A 278 -19.89 11.39 3.03
C ALA A 278 -19.18 11.17 1.68
N VAL A 279 -17.87 10.90 1.69
CA VAL A 279 -17.13 10.63 0.44
C VAL A 279 -17.48 9.27 -0.15
N MET A 280 -17.69 8.23 0.65
CA MET A 280 -18.15 6.93 0.13
C MET A 280 -19.60 6.99 -0.38
N ALA A 281 -20.51 7.67 0.33
CA ALA A 281 -21.89 7.84 -0.11
C ALA A 281 -22.03 8.69 -1.39
N ALA A 282 -21.11 9.62 -1.64
CA ALA A 282 -21.08 10.45 -2.85
C ALA A 282 -20.27 9.86 -4.01
N ALA A 283 -19.45 8.82 -3.79
CA ALA A 283 -18.60 8.24 -4.82
C ALA A 283 -19.39 7.27 -5.73
N PRO A 284 -19.20 7.31 -7.07
CA PRO A 284 -19.94 6.43 -7.97
C PRO A 284 -19.63 4.94 -7.75
N SER A 285 -20.64 4.08 -7.91
CA SER A 285 -20.49 2.63 -7.83
C SER A 285 -19.43 2.10 -8.81
N GLY A 286 -18.49 1.30 -8.32
CA GLY A 286 -17.39 0.75 -9.10
C GLY A 286 -16.36 1.76 -9.59
N SER A 287 -16.28 2.96 -8.99
CA SER A 287 -15.27 3.96 -9.32
C SER A 287 -13.88 3.67 -8.73
N ALA A 288 -13.80 2.98 -7.59
CA ALA A 288 -12.53 2.71 -6.91
C ALA A 288 -11.89 1.36 -7.31
N ASP A 289 -10.58 1.39 -7.57
CA ASP A 289 -9.73 0.19 -7.66
C ASP A 289 -9.24 -0.25 -6.28
N CYS A 290 -8.95 0.72 -5.40
CA CYS A 290 -8.61 0.47 -4.01
C CYS A 290 -9.24 1.52 -3.08
N VAL A 291 -9.66 1.10 -1.89
CA VAL A 291 -9.97 1.98 -0.76
C VAL A 291 -9.03 1.62 0.38
N VAL A 292 -8.50 2.63 1.05
CA VAL A 292 -7.56 2.52 2.17
C VAL A 292 -8.17 3.24 3.37
N ILE A 293 -8.16 2.63 4.55
CA ILE A 293 -8.65 3.23 5.80
C ILE A 293 -7.50 3.32 6.80
N ASP A 294 -7.18 4.55 7.21
CA ASP A 294 -6.20 4.92 8.25
C ASP A 294 -6.86 5.85 9.30
N CYS A 295 -8.20 5.77 9.43
CA CYS A 295 -9.01 6.61 10.33
C CYS A 295 -8.99 6.12 11.79
N PHE A 296 -8.64 6.99 12.74
CA PHE A 296 -8.64 6.67 14.17
C PHE A 296 -9.29 7.74 15.05
N LYS A 297 -10.17 7.31 15.96
CA LYS A 297 -10.63 8.06 17.13
C LYS A 297 -9.46 8.38 18.08
N ALA A 298 -9.70 9.24 19.07
CA ALA A 298 -8.75 9.59 20.13
C ALA A 298 -8.30 8.40 21.01
N ASP A 299 -9.08 7.32 21.06
CA ASP A 299 -8.78 6.06 21.79
C ASP A 299 -7.91 5.07 21.00
N ASN A 300 -7.55 5.39 19.74
CA ASN A 300 -6.83 4.52 18.79
C ASN A 300 -7.67 3.32 18.30
N GLU A 301 -8.98 3.48 18.19
CA GLU A 301 -9.85 2.57 17.45
C GLU A 301 -10.38 3.25 16.18
N VAL A 302 -10.77 2.43 15.20
CA VAL A 302 -11.50 2.93 14.02
C VAL A 302 -12.90 3.37 14.48
N PRO A 303 -13.47 4.48 13.98
CA PRO A 303 -14.84 4.88 14.32
C PRO A 303 -15.85 3.78 13.99
N VAL A 304 -16.83 3.55 14.88
CA VAL A 304 -17.83 2.46 14.75
C VAL A 304 -18.65 2.56 13.46
N ALA A 305 -18.91 3.79 12.98
CA ALA A 305 -19.57 4.04 11.71
C ALA A 305 -18.81 3.46 10.50
N LEU A 306 -17.49 3.29 10.61
CA LEU A 306 -16.65 2.72 9.56
C LEU A 306 -16.46 1.19 9.70
N THR A 307 -16.83 0.60 10.84
CA THR A 307 -16.62 -0.83 11.12
C THR A 307 -17.89 -1.68 11.18
N ASP A 308 -19.08 -1.11 11.39
CA ASP A 308 -20.35 -1.88 11.37
C ASP A 308 -20.58 -2.50 9.98
N PRO A 309 -20.52 -3.83 9.81
CA PRO A 309 -20.68 -4.48 8.52
C PRO A 309 -22.07 -4.28 7.89
N ARG A 310 -23.06 -3.84 8.66
CA ARG A 310 -24.42 -3.53 8.19
C ARG A 310 -24.69 -2.03 8.06
N GLY A 311 -23.76 -1.18 8.49
CA GLY A 311 -23.88 0.28 8.42
C GLY A 311 -23.80 0.82 6.99
N ALA A 312 -24.31 2.03 6.79
CA ALA A 312 -24.36 2.69 5.48
C ALA A 312 -22.99 2.74 4.79
N PHE A 313 -21.96 3.24 5.49
CA PHE A 313 -20.57 3.28 4.97
C PHE A 313 -20.09 1.93 4.42
N MET A 314 -20.42 0.82 5.07
CA MET A 314 -20.00 -0.52 4.64
C MET A 314 -20.82 -1.06 3.46
N LEU A 315 -22.01 -0.52 3.20
CA LEU A 315 -22.75 -0.74 1.95
C LEU A 315 -22.17 0.14 0.84
N ASP A 316 -21.95 1.42 1.11
CA ASP A 316 -21.45 2.42 0.15
C ASP A 316 -20.03 2.10 -0.31
N LEU A 317 -19.08 1.85 0.60
CA LEU A 317 -17.71 1.44 0.26
C LEU A 317 -17.69 0.13 -0.57
N SER A 318 -18.59 -0.80 -0.28
CA SER A 318 -18.75 -2.05 -1.05
C SER A 318 -19.33 -1.79 -2.46
N SER A 319 -20.18 -0.77 -2.61
CA SER A 319 -20.71 -0.27 -3.89
C SER A 319 -19.64 0.48 -4.71
N VAL A 320 -18.84 1.32 -4.05
CA VAL A 320 -17.77 2.15 -4.63
C VAL A 320 -16.61 1.32 -5.19
N LEU A 321 -16.22 0.23 -4.52
CA LEU A 321 -15.23 -0.70 -5.05
C LEU A 321 -15.72 -1.41 -6.31
N ASN A 322 -14.85 -1.54 -7.31
CA ASN A 322 -15.20 -2.20 -8.57
C ASN A 322 -15.16 -3.74 -8.48
N LYS A 323 -15.36 -4.41 -9.64
CA LYS A 323 -15.48 -5.88 -9.74
C LYS A 323 -14.22 -6.63 -9.27
N THR A 324 -13.06 -6.00 -9.32
CA THR A 324 -11.74 -6.51 -8.90
C THR A 324 -11.15 -5.67 -7.76
N GLY A 325 -11.92 -4.75 -7.18
CA GLY A 325 -11.44 -3.78 -6.19
C GLY A 325 -10.98 -4.42 -4.88
N SER A 326 -10.15 -3.67 -4.15
CA SER A 326 -9.57 -4.08 -2.87
C SER A 326 -9.75 -3.05 -1.76
N LEU A 327 -9.75 -3.51 -0.52
CA LEU A 327 -9.77 -2.71 0.70
C LEU A 327 -8.53 -3.03 1.55
N VAL A 328 -7.87 -2.00 2.07
CA VAL A 328 -6.76 -2.11 3.03
C VAL A 328 -7.06 -1.25 4.26
N VAL A 329 -7.09 -1.83 5.47
CA VAL A 329 -7.45 -1.12 6.71
C VAL A 329 -6.35 -1.26 7.76
N ASN A 330 -5.89 -0.13 8.32
CA ASN A 330 -5.03 -0.13 9.50
C ASN A 330 -5.84 -0.43 10.76
N LEU A 331 -5.48 -1.47 11.50
CA LEU A 331 -6.00 -1.73 12.84
C LEU A 331 -4.86 -1.74 13.86
N GLN A 332 -4.93 -0.85 14.86
CA GLN A 332 -3.99 -0.85 15.96
C GLN A 332 -4.35 -1.94 16.97
N CYS A 333 -3.44 -2.90 17.18
CA CYS A 333 -3.57 -4.03 18.10
C CYS A 333 -3.63 -3.62 19.58
N GLY A 334 -3.34 -2.35 19.87
CA GLY A 334 -3.16 -1.83 21.22
C GLY A 334 -1.73 -2.03 21.73
N SER A 335 -1.38 -1.37 22.83
CA SER A 335 -0.14 -1.68 23.56
C SER A 335 -0.43 -2.74 24.60
N ALA A 336 0.44 -3.75 24.75
CA ALA A 336 0.45 -4.62 25.92
C ALA A 336 0.38 -3.76 27.19
N GLY A 337 -0.66 -3.97 28.01
CA GLY A 337 -1.04 -3.04 29.07
C GLY A 337 0.07 -2.77 30.09
N LYS A 338 -0.04 -1.67 30.84
CA LYS A 338 0.94 -1.24 31.88
C LYS A 338 0.98 -2.13 33.14
N LYS A 339 0.88 -3.45 32.99
CA LYS A 339 1.29 -4.44 33.99
C LYS A 339 2.66 -4.99 33.59
N SER A 340 3.70 -4.21 33.88
CA SER A 340 5.08 -4.66 33.76
C SER A 340 5.38 -5.72 34.81
N SER A 341 5.37 -7.00 34.43
CA SER A 341 5.94 -8.08 35.25
C SER A 341 7.43 -7.78 35.49
N PRO A 342 7.87 -7.51 36.72
CA PRO A 342 9.28 -7.24 37.00
C PRO A 342 10.08 -8.55 36.89
N GLY A 343 11.19 -8.55 36.16
CA GLY A 343 12.19 -9.63 36.21
C GLY A 343 12.58 -10.30 34.88
N LEU A 344 11.82 -10.14 33.78
CA LEU A 344 12.18 -10.77 32.49
C LEU A 344 13.24 -9.95 31.71
N PRO A 345 14.39 -10.55 31.33
CA PRO A 345 15.43 -9.85 30.57
C PRO A 345 14.97 -9.33 29.20
N THR A 346 15.44 -8.13 28.84
CA THR A 346 15.07 -7.43 27.60
C THR A 346 15.20 -8.27 26.31
N PRO A 347 16.22 -9.13 26.12
CA PRO A 347 16.31 -9.97 24.91
C PRO A 347 15.18 -11.01 24.82
N VAL A 348 14.83 -11.66 25.94
CA VAL A 348 13.75 -12.66 26.00
C VAL A 348 12.40 -11.99 25.72
N ARG A 349 12.19 -10.80 26.30
CA ARG A 349 10.99 -9.98 26.04
C ARG A 349 10.86 -9.56 24.57
N ARG A 350 11.98 -9.24 23.88
CA ARG A 350 11.97 -9.01 22.43
C ARG A 350 11.63 -10.29 21.65
N ALA A 351 12.22 -11.44 22.02
CA ALA A 351 11.97 -12.71 21.34
C ALA A 351 10.50 -13.21 21.47
N MET A 352 9.85 -12.96 22.61
CA MET A 352 8.41 -13.25 22.78
C MET A 352 7.53 -12.26 22.01
N ASN A 353 7.75 -10.94 22.14
CA ASN A 353 7.02 -9.91 21.40
C ASN A 353 7.23 -9.97 19.87
N ALA A 354 8.26 -10.67 19.39
CA ALA A 354 8.41 -10.98 17.97
C ALA A 354 7.42 -12.06 17.49
N ARG A 355 7.06 -13.04 18.33
CA ARG A 355 6.23 -14.21 17.93
C ARG A 355 4.72 -13.98 18.01
N GLN A 356 4.27 -13.11 18.91
CA GLN A 356 2.87 -12.67 19.01
C GLN A 356 2.79 -11.16 18.74
N CYS A 357 1.66 -10.67 18.23
CA CYS A 357 1.34 -9.25 18.30
C CYS A 357 0.41 -9.06 19.50
N PRO A 358 0.88 -8.48 20.62
CA PRO A 358 0.05 -8.34 21.82
C PRO A 358 -1.22 -7.55 21.54
N GLY A 359 -2.36 -8.06 21.98
CA GLY A 359 -3.69 -7.57 21.67
C GLY A 359 -4.31 -8.13 20.39
N TYR A 360 -3.60 -8.99 19.63
CA TYR A 360 -4.19 -9.86 18.59
C TYR A 360 -4.44 -11.29 19.10
N GLU A 361 -4.26 -11.57 20.40
CA GLU A 361 -4.74 -12.81 21.01
C GLU A 361 -6.28 -12.83 20.98
N ARG A 362 -6.88 -13.75 20.22
CA ARG A 362 -8.34 -13.90 20.03
C ARG A 362 -9.14 -14.01 21.35
N ASP A 363 -8.51 -14.43 22.43
CA ASP A 363 -9.13 -14.60 23.75
C ASP A 363 -9.14 -13.30 24.58
N THR A 364 -8.56 -12.21 24.06
CA THR A 364 -8.61 -10.87 24.68
C THR A 364 -9.70 -10.01 24.06
N PRO A 365 -10.35 -9.09 24.79
CA PRO A 365 -11.34 -8.18 24.23
C PRO A 365 -10.83 -7.35 23.05
N ARG A 366 -9.51 -7.07 22.99
CA ARG A 366 -8.91 -6.39 21.84
C ARG A 366 -8.75 -7.31 20.63
N GLY A 367 -8.30 -8.55 20.83
CA GLY A 367 -8.22 -9.53 19.74
C GLY A 367 -9.59 -9.95 19.20
N GLN A 368 -10.61 -9.96 20.05
CA GLN A 368 -12.02 -10.11 19.65
C GLN A 368 -12.45 -8.94 18.75
N TYR A 369 -12.36 -7.69 19.23
CA TYR A 369 -12.64 -6.49 18.43
C TYR A 369 -11.91 -6.48 17.07
N LEU A 370 -10.62 -6.83 17.04
CA LEU A 370 -9.83 -6.88 15.81
C LEU A 370 -10.30 -7.99 14.85
N SER A 371 -10.64 -9.17 15.38
CA SER A 371 -11.16 -10.29 14.59
C SER A 371 -12.53 -9.96 14.01
N GLU A 372 -13.45 -9.48 14.84
CA GLU A 372 -14.81 -9.07 14.44
C GLU A 372 -14.78 -7.93 13.41
N THR A 373 -13.90 -6.94 13.60
CA THR A 373 -13.70 -5.84 12.64
C THR A 373 -13.15 -6.36 11.32
N ALA A 374 -12.14 -7.23 11.35
CA ALA A 374 -11.58 -7.85 10.14
C ALA A 374 -12.60 -8.73 9.42
N GLU A 375 -13.43 -9.47 10.16
CA GLU A 375 -14.54 -10.28 9.63
C GLU A 375 -15.63 -9.40 9.00
N GLY A 376 -15.93 -8.25 9.61
CA GLY A 376 -16.87 -7.27 9.06
C GLY A 376 -16.42 -6.77 7.69
N TYR A 377 -15.15 -6.38 7.56
CA TYR A 377 -14.54 -6.03 6.27
C TYR A 377 -14.52 -7.21 5.28
N ALA A 378 -14.08 -8.40 5.70
CA ALA A 378 -14.04 -9.57 4.83
C ALA A 378 -15.44 -9.90 4.24
N LYS A 379 -16.47 -9.95 5.09
CA LYS A 379 -17.86 -10.29 4.72
C LYS A 379 -18.49 -9.20 3.84
N ALA A 380 -18.22 -7.92 4.12
CA ALA A 380 -18.75 -6.80 3.33
C ALA A 380 -18.12 -6.68 1.92
N ILE A 381 -16.82 -6.99 1.77
CA ILE A 381 -16.10 -6.80 0.50
C ILE A 381 -16.11 -8.05 -0.38
N VAL A 382 -15.92 -9.23 0.21
CA VAL A 382 -15.87 -10.52 -0.51
C VAL A 382 -17.23 -11.21 -0.50
N GLY A 383 -17.80 -11.42 0.70
CA GLY A 383 -19.00 -12.24 0.89
C GLY A 383 -20.21 -11.77 0.09
N ARG A 384 -20.44 -10.45 0.01
CA ARG A 384 -21.57 -9.85 -0.75
C ARG A 384 -21.55 -10.10 -2.27
N VAL A 385 -20.44 -10.54 -2.85
CA VAL A 385 -20.26 -10.59 -4.32
C VAL A 385 -20.49 -11.99 -4.90
N GLY A 386 -20.55 -13.05 -4.07
CA GLY A 386 -20.69 -14.43 -4.55
C GLY A 386 -19.57 -14.87 -5.49
N ARG A 387 -18.36 -14.34 -5.31
CA ARG A 387 -17.20 -14.53 -6.21
C ARG A 387 -15.95 -14.94 -5.44
N LYS A 388 -15.00 -15.49 -6.20
CA LYS A 388 -13.62 -15.77 -5.79
C LYS A 388 -12.91 -14.48 -5.36
N GLY A 389 -12.89 -14.23 -4.05
CA GLY A 389 -12.09 -13.19 -3.41
C GLY A 389 -11.23 -13.79 -2.28
N SER A 390 -10.55 -12.90 -1.55
CA SER A 390 -9.68 -13.22 -0.42
C SER A 390 -9.83 -12.18 0.69
N ALA A 391 -9.71 -12.60 1.94
CA ALA A 391 -9.41 -11.71 3.06
C ALA A 391 -8.28 -12.29 3.91
N TYR A 392 -7.35 -11.45 4.35
CA TYR A 392 -6.19 -11.82 5.16
C TYR A 392 -5.68 -10.62 5.97
N THR A 393 -4.79 -10.87 6.92
CA THR A 393 -4.20 -9.84 7.78
C THR A 393 -2.68 -9.90 7.72
N VAL A 394 -2.04 -8.75 7.55
CA VAL A 394 -0.58 -8.59 7.52
C VAL A 394 -0.13 -7.78 8.72
N ARG A 395 0.86 -8.26 9.47
CA ARG A 395 1.42 -7.53 10.63
C ARG A 395 2.43 -6.49 10.17
N ALA A 396 2.37 -5.29 10.75
CA ALA A 396 3.45 -4.30 10.60
C ALA A 396 4.67 -4.68 11.44
N ASN A 397 5.87 -4.63 10.85
CA ASN A 397 7.11 -4.83 11.59
C ASN A 397 7.29 -3.74 12.66
N ASN A 398 7.88 -4.09 13.81
CA ASN A 398 8.22 -3.19 14.93
C ASN A 398 7.08 -2.30 15.51
N GLN A 399 5.84 -2.44 15.04
CA GLN A 399 4.67 -1.68 15.48
C GLN A 399 3.53 -2.61 15.91
N TYR A 400 2.59 -2.07 16.70
CA TYR A 400 1.40 -2.80 17.16
C TYR A 400 0.23 -2.56 16.20
N ASN A 401 0.46 -2.80 14.91
CA ASN A 401 -0.49 -2.54 13.83
C ASN A 401 -0.63 -3.77 12.93
N VAL A 402 -1.83 -3.96 12.40
CA VAL A 402 -2.16 -4.99 11.41
C VAL A 402 -2.92 -4.33 10.27
N ALA A 403 -2.49 -4.57 9.03
CA ALA A 403 -3.26 -4.25 7.84
C ALA A 403 -4.23 -5.41 7.55
N VAL A 404 -5.53 -5.17 7.66
CA VAL A 404 -6.56 -6.05 7.09
C VAL A 404 -6.62 -5.80 5.59
N VAL A 405 -6.56 -6.85 4.78
CA VAL A 405 -6.65 -6.76 3.32
C VAL A 405 -7.81 -7.63 2.84
N ALA A 406 -8.73 -7.06 2.07
CA ALA A 406 -9.80 -7.78 1.40
C ALA A 406 -9.79 -7.48 -0.10
N SER A 407 -9.93 -8.48 -0.95
CA SER A 407 -9.82 -8.34 -2.41
C SER A 407 -10.87 -9.18 -3.14
N ARG A 408 -11.41 -8.62 -4.22
CA ARG A 408 -12.36 -9.27 -5.14
C ARG A 408 -11.71 -9.92 -6.36
N ALA A 409 -10.39 -9.78 -6.54
CA ALA A 409 -9.73 -10.14 -7.80
C ALA A 409 -9.14 -11.55 -7.83
N TRP A 410 -8.78 -12.13 -6.68
CA TRP A 410 -8.26 -13.50 -6.57
C TRP A 410 -8.71 -14.19 -5.28
N SER A 411 -8.70 -15.51 -5.27
CA SER A 411 -8.76 -16.33 -4.06
C SER A 411 -7.39 -16.91 -3.75
N LEU A 412 -6.90 -16.70 -2.52
CA LEU A 412 -5.74 -17.40 -1.98
C LEU A 412 -6.02 -18.90 -1.88
N PRO A 413 -4.99 -19.76 -2.02
CA PRO A 413 -5.15 -21.19 -1.79
C PRO A 413 -5.49 -21.49 -0.32
N PRO A 414 -6.25 -22.56 -0.03
CA PRO A 414 -6.56 -22.97 1.34
C PRO A 414 -5.30 -23.43 2.09
N GLY A 415 -5.25 -23.14 3.39
CA GLY A 415 -4.14 -23.49 4.30
C GLY A 415 -3.08 -22.38 4.44
N VAL A 416 -2.78 -22.01 5.69
CA VAL A 416 -1.89 -20.89 6.10
C VAL A 416 -0.63 -20.78 5.24
N GLY A 417 0.19 -21.84 5.18
CA GLY A 417 1.47 -21.81 4.47
C GLY A 417 1.36 -21.67 2.95
N ALA A 418 0.25 -22.10 2.34
CA ALA A 418 0.03 -21.93 0.91
C ALA A 418 -0.35 -20.48 0.58
N ALA A 419 -1.20 -19.86 1.41
CA ALA A 419 -1.55 -18.45 1.28
C ALA A 419 -0.34 -17.53 1.56
N GLU A 420 0.47 -17.85 2.57
CA GLU A 420 1.70 -17.12 2.89
C GLU A 420 2.71 -17.17 1.72
N ALA A 421 2.96 -18.36 1.14
CA ALA A 421 3.84 -18.52 0.00
C ALA A 421 3.36 -17.77 -1.26
N GLU A 422 2.05 -17.75 -1.52
CA GLU A 422 1.47 -17.02 -2.67
C GLU A 422 1.52 -15.50 -2.47
N LEU A 423 1.29 -15.00 -1.25
CA LEU A 423 1.45 -13.58 -0.92
C LEU A 423 2.91 -13.12 -1.04
N GLN A 424 3.86 -13.95 -0.58
CA GLN A 424 5.29 -13.70 -0.79
C GLN A 424 5.64 -13.66 -2.28
N ARG A 425 5.13 -14.61 -3.09
CA ARG A 425 5.35 -14.61 -4.55
C ARG A 425 4.84 -13.34 -5.21
N LEU A 426 3.61 -12.91 -4.88
CA LEU A 426 3.01 -11.70 -5.45
C LEU A 426 3.79 -10.43 -5.11
N ALA A 427 4.31 -10.31 -3.87
CA ALA A 427 5.16 -9.19 -3.47
C ALA A 427 6.51 -9.18 -4.23
N LEU A 428 7.15 -10.33 -4.38
CA LEU A 428 8.41 -10.48 -5.12
C LEU A 428 8.25 -10.14 -6.61
N ASP A 429 7.16 -10.58 -7.24
CA ASP A 429 6.90 -10.31 -8.65
C ASP A 429 6.57 -8.83 -8.91
N ALA A 430 5.90 -8.14 -7.97
CA ALA A 430 5.71 -6.68 -8.03
C ALA A 430 7.01 -5.88 -7.85
N ALA A 431 7.93 -6.36 -7.00
CA ALA A 431 9.24 -5.73 -6.76
C ALA A 431 10.20 -5.87 -7.94
N ARG A 432 10.24 -7.04 -8.59
CA ARG A 432 11.19 -7.39 -9.67
C ARG A 432 11.18 -6.45 -10.87
N GLY A 433 10.05 -5.80 -11.17
CA GLY A 433 9.92 -4.87 -12.29
C GLY A 433 10.17 -3.40 -11.93
N SER A 434 10.99 -3.07 -10.92
CA SER A 434 11.05 -1.71 -10.36
C SER A 434 12.37 -0.93 -10.50
N GLY A 435 13.54 -1.57 -10.40
CA GLY A 435 14.83 -0.87 -10.31
C GLY A 435 15.07 -0.17 -8.97
N ASP A 436 14.14 0.69 -8.54
CA ASP A 436 14.27 1.59 -7.38
C ASP A 436 13.26 1.33 -6.24
N ALA A 437 12.32 0.38 -6.36
CA ALA A 437 11.25 0.19 -5.36
C ALA A 437 11.55 -0.93 -4.35
N VAL A 438 12.16 -0.54 -3.24
CA VAL A 438 12.34 -1.36 -2.03
C VAL A 438 10.97 -1.71 -1.42
N LEU A 439 10.42 -2.86 -1.82
CA LEU A 439 9.09 -3.35 -1.42
C LEU A 439 9.03 -4.10 -0.06
N PHE A 440 9.83 -3.64 0.91
CA PHE A 440 9.80 -3.90 2.36
C PHE A 440 9.88 -5.35 2.89
N ASP A 441 10.55 -5.53 4.04
CA ASP A 441 10.51 -6.79 4.80
C ASP A 441 9.12 -6.99 5.40
N VAL A 442 8.19 -7.51 4.61
CA VAL A 442 6.84 -7.78 5.08
C VAL A 442 6.89 -9.03 5.96
N GLY A 443 6.74 -8.85 7.28
CA GLY A 443 6.52 -9.90 8.27
C GLY A 443 5.16 -10.63 8.11
N ALA A 444 4.87 -11.07 6.89
CA ALA A 444 3.59 -11.55 6.38
C ALA A 444 3.25 -12.97 6.86
N ARG A 445 3.11 -13.14 8.17
CA ARG A 445 2.36 -14.29 8.70
C ARG A 445 0.92 -14.19 8.26
N ALA A 446 0.54 -14.98 7.25
CA ALA A 446 -0.80 -14.94 6.69
C ALA A 446 -1.76 -15.72 7.62
N TRP A 447 -2.34 -15.04 8.60
CA TRP A 447 -3.31 -15.66 9.53
C TRP A 447 -4.63 -15.99 8.82
N LEU A 448 -4.63 -17.14 8.12
CA LEU A 448 -5.83 -17.74 7.55
C LEU A 448 -6.73 -18.27 8.68
N GLY A 449 -7.78 -17.51 9.00
CA GLY A 449 -8.85 -17.89 9.92
C GLY A 449 -10.23 -17.86 9.24
N TYR A 450 -10.29 -18.27 7.97
CA TYR A 450 -11.44 -18.10 7.06
C TYR A 450 -11.76 -19.35 6.20
N ALA A 451 -11.18 -20.51 6.51
CA ALA A 451 -11.60 -21.76 5.85
C ALA A 451 -13.03 -22.15 6.27
N ASP A 452 -13.36 -21.91 7.54
CA ASP A 452 -14.54 -22.45 8.23
C ASP A 452 -15.78 -21.52 8.14
N LEU A 453 -15.84 -20.68 7.09
CA LEU A 453 -16.88 -19.66 6.87
C LEU A 453 -17.58 -19.79 5.50
N LEU A 454 -17.36 -20.91 4.80
CA LEU A 454 -17.97 -21.26 3.51
C LEU A 454 -18.42 -22.74 3.43
N GLU A 455 -18.57 -23.40 4.58
CA GLU A 455 -19.34 -24.65 4.76
C GLU A 455 -20.69 -24.33 5.41
#